data_AF-A0A6J5JIM0-F1
#
_entry.id   AF-A0A6J5JIM0-F1
#
_cell.length_a   1.000
_cell.length_b   1.000
_cell.length_c   1.000
_cell.angle_alpha   90.00
_cell.angle_beta   90.00
_cell.angle_gamma   90.00
#
_symmetry.space_group_name_H-M   'P 1'
#
loop_
_entity.id
_entity.type
_entity.pdbx_description
1 polymer ?
#
loop_
_entity_poly.entity_id
_entity_poly.type
_entity_poly.pdbx_seq_one_letter_code
_entity_poly.pdbx_strand_id
1 'polypeptide(L)'
;MTWRRSAGAVGLLAVALSLSACGKSGPVYSGISVIAHNYLPYNLDGFAITDASGNKAGGGNSLSGGGGGVTCCYKLEGTEFIVKWSYVDVDQWHKGNEETLHAEARVVMPSARVPEKIGDRILEVHFYPDRHVELQFPGALADTSRIPMIDVSRWMSSHYQDQLNRKYDEREDQQFRRIVRVVATAWLKYRLTDLDDLEQYAYYDLLVNGRFDAHPEVQRVLQTAAGKPGVFAKSMQSLPKSVRLALASDNFKPVAVPVISDGLLPPARVPEVRHG
;
A
#
# COMPACT_ATOMS: atom_id res chain seq x y z
N MET A 1 76.55 -30.54 38.05
CA MET A 1 75.51 -31.01 39.00
C MET A 1 75.62 -30.20 40.27
N THR A 2 74.64 -29.36 40.58
CA THR A 2 73.94 -29.28 41.87
C THR A 2 73.04 -28.04 41.87
N TRP A 3 71.78 -28.33 42.13
CA TRP A 3 70.63 -27.46 42.20
C TRP A 3 70.66 -26.61 43.48
N ARG A 4 70.27 -25.34 43.41
CA ARG A 4 69.63 -24.68 44.56
C ARG A 4 68.55 -23.70 44.10
N ARG A 5 67.36 -23.96 44.63
CA ARG A 5 66.10 -23.26 44.43
C ARG A 5 66.09 -21.94 45.21
N SER A 6 65.42 -20.93 44.68
CA SER A 6 64.84 -19.84 45.49
C SER A 6 63.57 -19.37 44.80
N ALA A 7 62.48 -19.40 45.56
CA ALA A 7 61.13 -19.09 45.13
C ALA A 7 60.90 -17.57 45.01
N GLY A 8 59.94 -17.16 44.18
CA GLY A 8 59.46 -15.79 44.14
C GLY A 8 58.34 -15.52 43.13
N ALA A 9 57.15 -15.30 43.67
CA ALA A 9 56.08 -14.40 43.20
C ALA A 9 55.29 -14.73 41.90
N VAL A 10 54.08 -15.24 42.17
CA VAL A 10 52.76 -14.82 41.63
C VAL A 10 52.75 -13.63 40.67
N GLY A 11 52.07 -13.79 39.53
CA GLY A 11 51.58 -12.69 38.71
C GLY A 11 50.74 -13.18 37.53
N LEU A 12 49.42 -13.32 37.73
CA LEU A 12 48.45 -13.37 36.64
C LEU A 12 48.61 -12.11 35.78
N LEU A 13 48.81 -12.25 34.47
CA LEU A 13 48.43 -11.20 33.52
C LEU A 13 47.43 -11.74 32.51
N ALA A 14 46.25 -11.15 32.60
CA ALA A 14 45.05 -11.45 31.86
C ALA A 14 45.21 -11.19 30.36
N VAL A 15 44.61 -12.09 29.58
CA VAL A 15 44.31 -11.93 28.17
C VAL A 15 43.32 -10.78 28.00
N ALA A 16 43.79 -9.62 27.54
CA ALA A 16 42.92 -8.55 27.04
C ALA A 16 42.71 -8.75 25.54
N LEU A 17 41.69 -9.53 25.18
CA LEU A 17 41.08 -9.51 23.85
C LEU A 17 40.36 -8.17 23.69
N SER A 18 40.99 -7.22 23.00
CA SER A 18 40.35 -6.00 22.55
C SER A 18 39.36 -6.31 21.42
N LEU A 19 38.12 -6.61 21.79
CA LEU A 19 36.95 -6.46 20.92
C LEU A 19 36.70 -4.97 20.70
N SER A 20 37.46 -4.35 19.80
CA SER A 20 37.07 -3.06 19.22
C SER A 20 35.95 -3.29 18.21
N ALA A 21 34.76 -3.62 18.69
CA ALA A 21 33.53 -3.39 17.96
C ALA A 21 33.33 -1.87 17.91
N CYS A 22 33.99 -1.20 16.95
CA CYS A 22 33.65 0.16 16.57
C CYS A 22 32.22 0.15 16.02
N GLY A 23 31.25 0.29 16.92
CA GLY A 23 29.85 0.48 16.58
C GLY A 23 29.72 1.77 15.80
N LYS A 24 29.51 1.68 14.49
CA LYS A 24 28.87 2.77 13.76
C LYS A 24 27.48 2.90 14.37
N SER A 25 27.24 3.95 15.15
CA SER A 25 25.89 4.32 15.55
C SER A 25 25.06 4.46 14.27
N GLY A 26 23.92 3.77 14.20
CA GLY A 26 23.00 3.85 13.06
C GLY A 26 22.50 5.29 12.83
N PRO A 27 21.85 5.56 11.70
CA PRO A 27 21.28 6.88 11.44
C PRO A 27 20.26 7.24 12.54
N VAL A 28 20.22 8.51 12.93
CA VAL A 28 19.25 9.04 13.88
C VAL A 28 18.39 10.07 13.15
N TYR A 29 17.10 9.80 13.10
CA TYR A 29 16.08 10.64 12.48
C TYR A 29 15.33 11.37 13.59
N SER A 30 15.65 12.64 13.83
CA SER A 30 15.06 13.44 14.90
C SER A 30 14.23 14.61 14.38
N GLY A 31 13.16 14.94 15.10
CA GLY A 31 12.22 15.98 14.69
C GLY A 31 11.53 15.64 13.38
N ILE A 32 11.23 14.35 13.16
CA ILE A 32 10.55 13.92 11.95
C ILE A 32 9.04 14.08 12.09
N SER A 33 8.39 14.43 10.99
CA SER A 33 6.96 14.30 10.81
C SER A 33 6.67 13.03 10.00
N VAL A 34 5.50 12.43 10.20
CA VAL A 34 5.08 11.23 9.49
C VAL A 34 3.80 11.52 8.73
N ILE A 35 3.72 10.99 7.50
CA ILE A 35 2.51 10.99 6.68
C ILE A 35 2.25 9.57 6.17
N ALA A 36 0.99 9.14 6.23
CA ALA A 36 0.58 7.87 5.64
C ALA A 36 0.08 8.07 4.22
N HIS A 37 0.44 7.16 3.33
CA HIS A 37 -0.20 6.95 2.04
C HIS A 37 -0.92 5.60 2.10
N ASN A 38 -2.25 5.65 2.18
CA ASN A 38 -3.09 4.48 2.34
C ASN A 38 -3.61 4.00 0.98
N TYR A 39 -2.93 3.05 0.38
CA TYR A 39 -3.41 2.35 -0.83
C TYR A 39 -4.21 1.10 -0.50
N LEU A 40 -4.52 0.85 0.78
CA LEU A 40 -5.35 -0.29 1.15
C LEU A 40 -6.79 -0.08 0.61
N PRO A 41 -7.49 -1.18 0.29
CA PRO A 41 -8.93 -1.15 0.01
C PRO A 41 -9.80 -0.97 1.29
N TYR A 42 -9.16 -0.61 2.40
CA TYR A 42 -9.71 -0.40 3.74
C TYR A 42 -9.32 0.99 4.24
N ASN A 43 -10.08 1.52 5.21
CA ASN A 43 -9.65 2.71 5.92
C ASN A 43 -8.56 2.33 6.92
N LEU A 44 -7.47 3.10 6.92
CA LEU A 44 -6.40 2.99 7.90
C LEU A 44 -6.83 3.74 9.16
N ASP A 45 -7.07 3.00 10.23
CA ASP A 45 -7.46 3.55 11.52
C ASP A 45 -6.25 4.17 12.23
N GLY A 46 -5.17 3.39 12.37
CA GLY A 46 -3.93 3.88 12.96
C GLY A 46 -2.72 3.02 12.63
N PHE A 47 -1.52 3.56 12.82
CA PHE A 47 -0.27 2.81 12.70
C PHE A 47 0.81 3.33 13.65
N ALA A 48 1.75 2.44 13.95
CA ALA A 48 2.95 2.73 14.73
C ALA A 48 4.18 2.08 14.09
N ILE A 49 5.24 2.87 13.94
CA ILE A 49 6.59 2.47 13.55
C ILE A 49 7.41 2.37 14.83
N THR A 50 8.08 1.26 15.07
CA THR A 50 8.96 1.05 16.22
C THR A 50 10.35 0.67 15.74
N ASP A 51 11.38 1.33 16.28
CA ASP A 51 12.78 0.96 16.03
C ASP A 51 13.31 -0.03 17.08
N ALA A 52 14.55 -0.51 16.89
CA ALA A 52 15.20 -1.45 17.81
C ALA A 52 15.49 -0.85 19.20
N SER A 53 15.58 0.48 19.31
CA SER A 53 15.77 1.22 20.57
C SER A 53 14.44 1.43 21.32
N GLY A 54 13.30 1.04 20.73
CA GLY A 54 11.97 1.21 21.29
C GLY A 54 11.36 2.60 21.07
N ASN A 55 12.00 3.47 20.28
CA ASN A 55 11.37 4.73 19.89
C ASN A 55 10.20 4.45 18.93
N LYS A 56 9.18 5.31 19.00
CA LYS A 56 7.95 5.16 18.23
C LYS A 56 7.59 6.41 17.46
N ALA A 57 7.09 6.21 16.25
CA ALA A 57 6.41 7.21 15.43
C ALA A 57 5.08 6.64 14.94
N GLY A 58 4.09 7.46 14.61
CA GLY A 58 2.79 6.93 14.21
C GLY A 58 1.83 7.98 13.71
N GLY A 59 0.71 7.52 13.16
CA GLY A 59 -0.34 8.34 12.58
C GLY A 59 -1.58 7.50 12.31
N GLY A 60 -2.51 7.98 11.50
CA GLY A 60 -3.75 7.25 11.22
C GLY A 60 -4.82 8.07 10.55
N ASN A 61 -6.06 7.61 10.68
CA ASN A 61 -7.28 8.24 10.18
C ASN A 61 -7.22 8.57 8.68
N SER A 62 -6.73 7.61 7.88
CA SER A 62 -6.60 7.78 6.43
C SER A 62 -7.67 6.98 5.69
N LEU A 63 -8.45 7.66 4.85
CA LEU A 63 -9.42 7.01 3.97
C LEU A 63 -8.71 6.07 2.99
N SER A 64 -9.41 5.04 2.52
CA SER A 64 -8.91 4.15 1.46
C SER A 64 -8.52 4.95 0.21
N GLY A 65 -7.34 4.69 -0.34
CA GLY A 65 -6.83 5.35 -1.55
C GLY A 65 -6.30 6.76 -1.35
N GLY A 66 -6.25 7.27 -0.11
CA GLY A 66 -5.83 8.63 0.21
C GLY A 66 -4.58 8.75 1.09
N GLY A 67 -4.20 10.00 1.36
CA GLY A 67 -3.16 10.35 2.33
C GLY A 67 -3.73 10.70 3.70
N GLY A 68 -2.98 10.40 4.75
CA GLY A 68 -3.32 10.76 6.14
C GLY A 68 -2.87 12.16 6.52
N GLY A 69 -3.31 12.62 7.69
CA GLY A 69 -2.78 13.83 8.30
C GLY A 69 -1.31 13.69 8.66
N VAL A 70 -0.59 14.81 8.67
CA VAL A 70 0.81 14.87 9.12
C VAL A 70 0.83 14.91 10.64
N THR A 71 1.49 13.93 11.26
CA THR A 71 1.77 13.91 12.71
C THR A 71 3.25 14.19 12.93
N CYS A 72 3.62 14.89 14.01
CA CYS A 72 4.98 15.41 14.14
C CYS A 72 5.74 14.89 15.35
N CYS A 73 7.02 15.28 15.30
CA CYS A 73 7.91 15.47 16.43
C CYS A 73 8.45 14.17 17.01
N TYR A 74 8.66 13.19 16.12
CA TYR A 74 9.19 11.88 16.48
C TYR A 74 10.71 11.81 16.38
N LYS A 75 11.22 10.74 16.99
CA LYS A 75 12.60 10.30 16.89
C LYS A 75 12.60 8.82 16.54
N LEU A 76 13.40 8.44 15.56
CA LEU A 76 13.65 7.06 15.16
C LEU A 76 15.15 6.85 14.93
N GLU A 77 15.63 5.63 15.12
CA GLU A 77 17.04 5.25 15.03
C GLU A 77 17.23 3.95 14.25
N GLY A 78 18.36 3.83 13.55
CA GLY A 78 18.72 2.63 12.80
C GLY A 78 18.04 2.55 11.43
N THR A 79 18.10 1.37 10.81
CA THR A 79 17.61 1.13 9.45
C THR A 79 16.51 0.06 9.40
N GLU A 80 16.19 -0.56 10.52
CA GLU A 80 15.22 -1.64 10.63
C GLU A 80 14.08 -1.20 11.55
N PHE A 81 12.85 -1.35 11.05
CA PHE A 81 11.65 -0.89 11.72
C PHE A 81 10.57 -1.97 11.70
N ILE A 82 9.74 -1.99 12.74
CA ILE A 82 8.49 -2.75 12.77
C ILE A 82 7.35 -1.76 12.61
N VAL A 83 6.55 -1.94 11.57
CA VAL A 83 5.33 -1.17 11.35
C VAL A 83 4.14 -2.04 11.72
N LYS A 84 3.29 -1.56 12.62
CA LYS A 84 2.01 -2.19 12.99
C LYS A 84 0.88 -1.25 12.65
N TRP A 85 -0.22 -1.76 12.12
CA TRP A 85 -1.38 -0.92 11.79
C TRP A 85 -2.72 -1.63 12.03
N SER A 86 -3.74 -0.80 12.27
CA SER A 86 -5.15 -1.17 12.32
C SER A 86 -5.89 -0.62 11.13
N TYR A 87 -6.88 -1.36 10.63
CA TYR A 87 -7.70 -0.95 9.50
C TYR A 87 -9.10 -1.55 9.60
N VAL A 88 -10.06 -0.87 8.96
CA VAL A 88 -11.49 -1.20 9.08
C VAL A 88 -12.17 -1.22 7.71
N ASP A 89 -13.12 -2.14 7.55
CA ASP A 89 -14.11 -2.06 6.46
C ASP A 89 -15.28 -1.20 6.93
N VAL A 90 -15.24 0.08 6.55
CA VAL A 90 -16.27 1.07 6.91
C VAL A 90 -17.68 0.66 6.47
N ASP A 91 -17.81 -0.12 5.39
CA ASP A 91 -19.14 -0.57 4.98
C ASP A 91 -19.72 -1.62 5.91
N GLN A 92 -18.88 -2.53 6.41
CA GLN A 92 -19.28 -3.51 7.42
C GLN A 92 -19.50 -2.83 8.76
N TRP A 93 -18.70 -1.81 9.07
CA TRP A 93 -18.86 -1.01 10.26
C TRP A 93 -20.23 -0.30 10.30
N HIS A 94 -20.64 0.32 9.19
CA HIS A 94 -21.98 0.90 9.05
C HIS A 94 -23.12 -0.14 9.13
N LYS A 95 -22.81 -1.43 8.96
CA LYS A 95 -23.74 -2.56 9.12
C LYS A 95 -23.70 -3.18 10.52
N GLY A 96 -22.95 -2.58 11.46
CA GLY A 96 -22.83 -3.03 12.84
C GLY A 96 -21.71 -4.05 13.09
N ASN A 97 -20.93 -4.42 12.07
CA ASN A 97 -19.72 -5.21 12.27
C ASN A 97 -18.52 -4.27 12.48
N GLU A 98 -18.24 -3.97 13.74
CA GLU A 98 -17.20 -3.03 14.18
C GLU A 98 -15.82 -3.69 14.33
N GLU A 99 -15.56 -4.77 13.59
CA GLU A 99 -14.26 -5.46 13.63
C GLU A 99 -13.13 -4.54 13.15
N THR A 100 -12.12 -4.38 14.01
CA THR A 100 -10.85 -3.74 13.65
C THR A 100 -9.83 -4.82 13.33
N LEU A 101 -9.30 -4.77 12.11
CA LEU A 101 -8.29 -5.70 11.62
C LEU A 101 -6.89 -5.17 11.93
N HIS A 102 -5.92 -6.08 12.07
CA HIS A 102 -4.54 -5.73 12.40
C HIS A 102 -3.54 -6.41 11.45
N ALA A 103 -2.42 -5.74 11.21
CA ALA A 103 -1.29 -6.32 10.49
C ALA A 103 0.03 -5.70 10.95
N GLU A 104 1.13 -6.40 10.64
CA GLU A 104 2.49 -5.93 10.91
C GLU A 104 3.44 -6.28 9.77
N ALA A 105 4.47 -5.46 9.58
CA ALA A 105 5.52 -5.66 8.61
C ALA A 105 6.87 -5.22 9.19
N ARG A 106 7.93 -5.95 8.84
CA ARG A 106 9.31 -5.49 9.05
C ARG A 106 9.73 -4.72 7.82
N VAL A 107 10.24 -3.51 8.01
CA VAL A 107 10.65 -2.62 6.92
C VAL A 107 12.09 -2.20 7.12
N VAL A 108 12.86 -2.24 6.05
CA VAL A 108 14.23 -1.73 6.02
C VAL A 108 14.21 -0.41 5.26
N MET A 109 14.65 0.66 5.91
CA MET A 109 14.84 1.95 5.27
C MET A 109 16.35 2.22 5.17
N PRO A 110 16.90 2.42 3.95
CA PRO A 110 18.30 2.78 3.78
C PRO A 110 18.65 4.05 4.57
N SER A 111 19.91 4.12 5.02
CA SER A 111 20.42 5.34 5.64
C SER A 111 20.28 6.51 4.67
N ALA A 112 19.58 7.55 5.10
CA ALA A 112 19.30 8.74 4.30
C ALA A 112 19.85 9.98 4.99
N ARG A 113 20.25 10.98 4.20
CA ARG A 113 20.69 12.27 4.73
C ARG A 113 19.50 12.98 5.36
N VAL A 114 19.63 13.36 6.63
CA VAL A 114 18.60 14.13 7.34
C VAL A 114 18.61 15.58 6.85
N PRO A 115 17.50 16.11 6.33
CA PRO A 115 17.39 17.52 5.98
C PRO A 115 17.68 18.44 7.17
N GLU A 116 18.39 19.55 6.94
CA GLU A 116 18.71 20.50 7.99
C GLU A 116 17.45 21.15 8.56
N LYS A 117 16.55 21.59 7.68
CA LYS A 117 15.26 22.18 8.04
C LYS A 117 14.28 21.12 8.53
N ILE A 118 13.79 21.31 9.76
CA ILE A 118 12.85 20.38 10.44
C ILE A 118 11.57 20.17 9.61
N GLY A 119 11.04 21.22 8.99
CA GLY A 119 9.82 21.12 8.16
C GLY A 119 9.95 20.21 6.94
N ASP A 120 11.18 19.85 6.54
CA ASP A 120 11.45 18.99 5.39
C ASP A 120 11.78 17.55 5.83
N ARG A 121 11.77 17.27 7.13
CA ARG A 121 12.04 15.94 7.71
C ARG A 121 10.75 15.13 7.75
N ILE A 122 10.23 14.76 6.59
CA ILE A 122 8.99 14.00 6.46
C ILE A 122 9.34 12.54 6.19
N LEU A 123 8.76 11.64 6.96
CA LEU A 123 8.77 10.20 6.75
C LEU A 123 7.43 9.79 6.15
N GLU A 124 7.46 9.32 4.91
CA GLU A 124 6.30 8.75 4.25
C GLU A 124 6.19 7.27 4.58
N VAL A 125 4.96 6.82 4.85
CA VAL A 125 4.62 5.43 5.12
C VAL A 125 3.60 4.98 4.10
N HIS A 126 4.02 4.14 3.16
CA HIS A 126 3.17 3.66 2.09
C HIS A 126 2.60 2.28 2.45
N PHE A 127 1.28 2.18 2.62
CA PHE A 127 0.57 0.93 2.86
C PHE A 127 -0.05 0.45 1.56
N TYR A 128 0.37 -0.72 1.06
CA TYR A 128 -0.04 -1.23 -0.24
C TYR A 128 -1.15 -2.29 -0.15
N PRO A 129 -1.94 -2.52 -1.22
CA PRO A 129 -3.03 -3.49 -1.23
C PRO A 129 -2.68 -4.91 -0.78
N ASP A 130 -1.46 -5.39 -1.04
CA ASP A 130 -0.97 -6.71 -0.61
C ASP A 130 -0.31 -6.70 0.79
N ARG A 131 -0.56 -5.63 1.56
CA ARG A 131 -0.10 -5.41 2.93
C ARG A 131 1.40 -5.18 3.09
N HIS A 132 2.18 -5.07 2.02
CA HIS A 132 3.54 -4.59 2.17
C HIS A 132 3.56 -3.10 2.56
N VAL A 133 4.60 -2.72 3.28
CA VAL A 133 4.82 -1.34 3.73
C VAL A 133 6.18 -0.88 3.27
N GLU A 134 6.25 0.34 2.76
CA GLU A 134 7.50 1.00 2.41
C GLU A 134 7.64 2.30 3.18
N LEU A 135 8.88 2.60 3.58
CA LEU A 135 9.26 3.84 4.23
C LEU A 135 10.12 4.67 3.27
N GLN A 136 9.79 5.94 3.10
CA GLN A 136 10.56 6.89 2.30
C GLN A 136 10.94 8.11 3.13
N PHE A 137 12.23 8.44 3.14
CA PHE A 137 12.76 9.60 3.84
C PHE A 137 13.99 10.18 3.11
N PRO A 138 14.08 11.52 2.94
CA PRO A 138 13.00 12.48 3.18
C PRO A 138 11.89 12.34 2.13
N GLY A 139 10.64 12.40 2.57
CA GLY A 139 9.47 12.53 1.73
C GLY A 139 9.10 13.99 1.48
N ALA A 140 7.98 14.21 0.79
CA ALA A 140 7.42 15.50 0.47
C ALA A 140 5.91 15.55 0.76
N LEU A 141 5.41 16.69 1.24
CA LEU A 141 3.96 16.87 1.49
C LEU A 141 3.11 16.78 0.22
N ALA A 142 3.70 17.05 -0.94
CA ALA A 142 3.03 17.14 -2.23
C ALA A 142 3.45 16.00 -3.18
N ASP A 143 3.96 14.88 -2.67
CA ASP A 143 4.37 13.77 -3.54
C ASP A 143 3.16 13.20 -4.30
N THR A 144 3.42 12.84 -5.56
CA THR A 144 2.43 12.19 -6.43
C THR A 144 2.13 10.78 -5.92
N SER A 145 0.85 10.46 -5.76
CA SER A 145 0.45 9.12 -5.30
C SER A 145 1.01 8.02 -6.20
N ARG A 146 1.65 7.00 -5.61
CA ARG A 146 2.18 5.85 -6.36
C ARG A 146 1.10 4.97 -6.98
N ILE A 147 -0.09 4.99 -6.40
CA ILE A 147 -1.31 4.40 -6.96
C ILE A 147 -2.39 5.50 -6.92
N PRO A 148 -2.74 6.13 -8.06
CA PRO A 148 -3.58 7.34 -8.08
C PRO A 148 -5.09 7.04 -7.88
N MET A 149 -5.44 6.37 -6.78
CA MET A 149 -6.80 5.92 -6.47
C MET A 149 -7.82 7.07 -6.36
N ILE A 150 -7.44 8.19 -5.73
CA ILE A 150 -8.29 9.39 -5.66
C ILE A 150 -8.53 9.99 -7.04
N ASP A 151 -7.50 10.06 -7.88
CA ASP A 151 -7.61 10.66 -9.21
C ASP A 151 -8.51 9.82 -10.12
N VAL A 152 -8.35 8.49 -10.08
CA VAL A 152 -9.26 7.55 -10.77
C VAL A 152 -10.69 7.71 -10.28
N SER A 153 -10.91 7.84 -8.96
CA SER A 153 -12.26 8.07 -8.43
C SER A 153 -12.85 9.40 -8.90
N ARG A 154 -12.04 10.47 -8.92
CA ARG A 154 -12.46 11.79 -9.40
C ARG A 154 -12.83 11.73 -10.88
N TRP A 155 -12.05 11.03 -11.68
CA TRP A 155 -12.33 10.82 -13.10
C TRP A 155 -13.61 10.02 -13.31
N MET A 156 -13.77 8.88 -12.63
CA MET A 156 -14.97 8.04 -12.70
C MET A 156 -16.24 8.83 -12.35
N SER A 157 -16.22 9.61 -11.27
CA SER A 157 -17.34 10.49 -10.90
C SER A 157 -17.55 11.58 -11.95
N SER A 158 -16.50 12.26 -12.41
CA SER A 158 -16.64 13.37 -13.36
C SER A 158 -17.20 12.94 -14.72
N HIS A 159 -16.90 11.72 -15.17
CA HIS A 159 -17.31 11.22 -16.48
C HIS A 159 -18.55 10.30 -16.46
N TYR A 160 -18.79 9.59 -15.35
CA TYR A 160 -19.75 8.49 -15.31
C TYR A 160 -20.66 8.47 -14.07
N GLN A 161 -20.79 9.57 -13.32
CA GLN A 161 -21.61 9.63 -12.10
C GLN A 161 -23.03 9.08 -12.31
N ASP A 162 -23.70 9.48 -13.40
CA ASP A 162 -25.07 9.02 -13.69
C ASP A 162 -25.15 7.51 -13.92
N GLN A 163 -24.16 6.93 -14.58
CA GLN A 163 -24.12 5.49 -14.84
C GLN A 163 -23.82 4.71 -13.57
N LEU A 164 -22.89 5.21 -12.74
CA LEU A 164 -22.58 4.63 -11.43
C LEU A 164 -23.81 4.67 -10.51
N ASN A 165 -24.50 5.82 -10.43
CA ASN A 165 -25.72 5.98 -9.64
C ASN A 165 -26.81 5.00 -10.09
N ARG A 166 -27.06 4.88 -11.40
CA ARG A 166 -28.07 3.95 -11.94
C ARG A 166 -27.72 2.48 -11.69
N LYS A 167 -26.44 2.12 -11.76
CA LYS A 167 -26.01 0.73 -11.63
C LYS A 167 -25.94 0.26 -10.19
N TYR A 168 -25.50 1.12 -9.28
CA TYR A 168 -25.18 0.72 -7.91
C TYR A 168 -26.10 1.32 -6.85
N ASP A 169 -26.74 2.47 -7.11
CA ASP A 169 -27.64 3.14 -6.15
C ASP A 169 -26.99 3.34 -4.76
N GLU A 170 -25.75 3.79 -4.77
CA GLU A 170 -24.90 3.95 -3.57
C GLU A 170 -24.68 5.44 -3.24
N ARG A 171 -24.44 5.74 -1.96
CA ARG A 171 -23.95 7.06 -1.54
C ARG A 171 -22.57 7.36 -2.12
N GLU A 172 -22.19 8.62 -2.18
CA GLU A 172 -20.88 9.06 -2.70
C GLU A 172 -19.69 8.39 -2.00
N ASP A 173 -19.72 8.31 -0.65
CA ASP A 173 -18.67 7.67 0.14
C ASP A 173 -18.55 6.16 -0.17
N GLN A 174 -19.70 5.52 -0.40
CA GLN A 174 -19.80 4.12 -0.76
C GLN A 174 -19.27 3.86 -2.17
N GLN A 175 -19.59 4.72 -3.14
CA GLN A 175 -19.11 4.63 -4.51
C GLN A 175 -17.60 4.88 -4.60
N PHE A 176 -17.10 5.88 -3.87
CA PHE A 176 -15.66 6.14 -3.75
C PHE A 176 -14.91 4.87 -3.31
N ARG A 177 -15.34 4.24 -2.21
CA ARG A 177 -14.72 2.99 -1.73
C ARG A 177 -14.81 1.85 -2.75
N ARG A 178 -15.92 1.76 -3.51
CA ARG A 178 -16.06 0.78 -4.59
C ARG A 178 -15.01 0.99 -5.69
N ILE A 179 -14.81 2.23 -6.14
CA ILE A 179 -13.80 2.55 -7.17
C ILE A 179 -12.39 2.26 -6.66
N VAL A 180 -12.07 2.68 -5.44
CA VAL A 180 -10.76 2.43 -4.81
C VAL A 180 -10.46 0.92 -4.71
N ARG A 181 -11.45 0.09 -4.37
CA ARG A 181 -11.31 -1.38 -4.34
C ARG A 181 -11.03 -1.99 -5.71
N VAL A 182 -11.62 -1.44 -6.77
CA VAL A 182 -11.33 -1.86 -8.14
C VAL A 182 -9.91 -1.48 -8.55
N VAL A 183 -9.44 -0.28 -8.18
CA VAL A 183 -8.04 0.12 -8.41
C VAL A 183 -7.08 -0.78 -7.63
N ALA A 184 -7.38 -1.10 -6.37
CA ALA A 184 -6.61 -2.07 -5.59
C ALA A 184 -6.60 -3.47 -6.26
N THR A 185 -7.71 -3.91 -6.83
CA THR A 185 -7.82 -5.16 -7.60
C THR A 185 -6.90 -5.14 -8.83
N ALA A 186 -6.91 -4.05 -9.59
CA ALA A 186 -6.05 -3.86 -10.76
C ALA A 186 -4.56 -3.94 -10.40
N TRP A 187 -4.18 -3.30 -9.30
CA TRP A 187 -2.82 -3.36 -8.79
C TRP A 187 -2.45 -4.76 -8.26
N LEU A 188 -3.33 -5.42 -7.50
CA LEU A 188 -3.09 -6.77 -6.96
C LEU A 188 -2.91 -7.82 -8.06
N LYS A 189 -3.74 -7.78 -9.10
CA LYS A 189 -3.68 -8.75 -10.20
C LYS A 189 -2.58 -8.45 -11.21
N TYR A 190 -2.38 -7.17 -11.55
CA TYR A 190 -1.65 -6.76 -12.75
C TYR A 190 -0.57 -5.69 -12.50
N ARG A 191 -0.44 -5.21 -11.26
CA ARG A 191 0.53 -4.16 -10.85
C ARG A 191 0.39 -2.85 -11.66
N LEU A 192 -0.83 -2.52 -12.11
CA LEU A 192 -1.09 -1.27 -12.81
C LEU A 192 -0.95 -0.09 -11.84
N THR A 193 -0.20 0.94 -12.26
CA THR A 193 0.02 2.18 -11.49
C THR A 193 -0.20 3.44 -12.32
N ASP A 194 -0.21 3.30 -13.65
CA ASP A 194 -0.47 4.41 -14.58
C ASP A 194 -1.92 4.86 -14.48
N LEU A 195 -2.15 6.18 -14.51
CA LEU A 195 -3.47 6.76 -14.30
C LEU A 195 -4.45 6.33 -15.41
N ASP A 196 -4.05 6.45 -16.68
CA ASP A 196 -4.91 6.11 -17.81
C ASP A 196 -5.25 4.61 -17.80
N ASP A 197 -4.29 3.76 -17.45
CA ASP A 197 -4.50 2.31 -17.34
C ASP A 197 -5.52 1.98 -16.24
N LEU A 198 -5.41 2.64 -15.08
CA LEU A 198 -6.30 2.42 -13.94
C LEU A 198 -7.70 2.99 -14.17
N GLU A 199 -7.83 4.17 -14.79
CA GLU A 199 -9.10 4.74 -15.24
C GLU A 199 -9.81 3.78 -16.20
N GLN A 200 -9.07 3.29 -17.20
CA GLN A 200 -9.61 2.36 -18.18
C GLN A 200 -10.04 1.04 -17.52
N TYR A 201 -9.24 0.52 -16.58
CA TYR A 201 -9.57 -0.70 -15.83
C TYR A 201 -10.85 -0.50 -15.03
N ALA A 202 -10.96 0.61 -14.29
CA ALA A 202 -12.11 0.94 -13.47
C ALA A 202 -13.40 1.07 -14.31
N TYR A 203 -13.31 1.72 -15.48
CA TYR A 203 -14.43 1.81 -16.41
C TYR A 203 -14.93 0.43 -16.85
N TYR A 204 -14.02 -0.45 -17.29
CA TYR A 204 -14.42 -1.78 -17.76
C TYR A 204 -15.00 -2.65 -16.65
N ASP A 205 -14.36 -2.67 -15.48
CA ASP A 205 -14.81 -3.45 -14.33
C ASP A 205 -16.20 -3.00 -13.85
N LEU A 206 -16.36 -1.68 -13.64
CA LEU A 206 -17.56 -1.13 -13.01
C LEU A 206 -18.70 -0.93 -13.99
N LEU A 207 -18.47 -0.56 -15.24
CA LEU A 207 -19.54 -0.11 -16.14
C LEU A 207 -19.77 -1.04 -17.32
N VAL A 208 -18.75 -1.77 -17.77
CA VAL A 208 -18.89 -2.72 -18.89
C VAL A 208 -19.21 -4.11 -18.38
N ASN A 209 -18.28 -4.75 -17.67
CA ASN A 209 -18.41 -6.11 -17.19
C ASN A 209 -17.36 -6.40 -16.10
N GLY A 210 -17.78 -6.75 -14.88
CA GLY A 210 -16.87 -7.05 -13.77
C GLY A 210 -16.00 -8.30 -13.97
N ARG A 211 -16.22 -9.07 -15.04
CA ARG A 211 -15.40 -10.21 -15.47
C ARG A 211 -14.62 -9.92 -16.75
N PHE A 212 -14.54 -8.66 -17.19
CA PHE A 212 -13.92 -8.30 -18.47
C PHE A 212 -12.48 -8.80 -18.58
N ASP A 213 -11.75 -8.82 -17.47
CA ASP A 213 -10.37 -9.30 -17.42
C ASP A 213 -10.27 -10.80 -17.66
N ALA A 214 -11.34 -11.58 -17.54
CA ALA A 214 -11.37 -12.99 -17.93
C ALA A 214 -11.56 -13.22 -19.43
N HIS A 215 -11.77 -12.18 -20.24
CA HIS A 215 -11.87 -12.33 -21.70
C HIS A 215 -10.48 -12.63 -22.31
N PRO A 216 -10.32 -13.64 -23.20
CA PRO A 216 -9.02 -14.05 -23.73
C PRO A 216 -8.19 -12.90 -24.34
N GLU A 217 -8.83 -12.05 -25.15
CA GLU A 217 -8.15 -10.90 -25.76
C GLU A 217 -7.75 -9.83 -24.73
N VAL A 218 -8.55 -9.63 -23.68
CA VAL A 218 -8.23 -8.67 -22.62
C VAL A 218 -7.06 -9.18 -21.78
N GLN A 219 -7.03 -10.47 -21.46
CA GLN A 219 -5.85 -11.09 -20.82
C GLN A 219 -4.59 -10.91 -21.67
N ARG A 220 -4.68 -11.12 -22.99
CA ARG A 220 -3.55 -10.91 -23.89
C ARG A 220 -3.06 -9.47 -23.85
N VAL A 221 -3.98 -8.50 -23.80
CA VAL A 221 -3.66 -7.07 -23.65
C VAL A 221 -2.97 -6.80 -22.32
N LEU A 222 -3.52 -7.28 -21.21
CA LEU A 222 -2.94 -7.11 -19.86
C LEU A 222 -1.52 -7.69 -19.76
N GLN A 223 -1.30 -8.89 -20.30
CA GLN A 223 0.02 -9.52 -20.35
C GLN A 223 1.00 -8.70 -21.21
N THR A 224 0.55 -8.17 -22.34
CA THR A 224 1.39 -7.35 -23.24
C THR A 224 1.78 -6.01 -22.62
N ALA A 225 0.86 -5.43 -21.83
CA ALA A 225 1.01 -4.15 -21.14
C ALA A 225 1.81 -4.23 -19.83
N ALA A 226 2.10 -5.43 -19.32
CA ALA A 226 2.82 -5.61 -18.06
C ALA A 226 4.12 -4.79 -18.03
N GLY A 227 4.25 -3.93 -17.01
CA GLY A 227 5.40 -3.04 -16.82
C GLY A 227 5.53 -1.90 -17.83
N LYS A 228 4.49 -1.60 -18.63
CA LYS A 228 4.49 -0.55 -19.65
C LYS A 228 3.34 0.44 -19.41
N PRO A 229 3.58 1.54 -18.69
CA PRO A 229 2.59 2.57 -18.39
C PRO A 229 1.81 3.05 -19.62
N GLY A 230 0.48 3.08 -19.53
CA GLY A 230 -0.45 3.59 -20.53
C GLY A 230 -0.70 2.66 -21.72
N VAL A 231 -0.04 1.50 -21.78
CA VAL A 231 -0.22 0.54 -22.88
C VAL A 231 -1.54 -0.21 -22.76
N PHE A 232 -2.00 -0.49 -21.55
CA PHE A 232 -3.28 -1.16 -21.34
C PHE A 232 -4.43 -0.26 -21.82
N ALA A 233 -4.46 1.00 -21.41
CA ALA A 233 -5.46 1.99 -21.80
C ALA A 233 -5.56 2.12 -23.33
N LYS A 234 -4.44 2.37 -24.00
CA LYS A 234 -4.37 2.50 -25.47
C LYS A 234 -4.88 1.24 -26.19
N SER A 235 -4.53 0.07 -25.67
CA SER A 235 -4.93 -1.20 -26.26
C SER A 235 -6.43 -1.46 -26.07
N MET A 236 -6.98 -1.15 -24.89
CA MET A 236 -8.40 -1.30 -24.60
C MET A 236 -9.27 -0.39 -25.47
N GLN A 237 -8.83 0.85 -25.74
CA GLN A 237 -9.51 1.77 -26.67
C GLN A 237 -9.55 1.23 -28.11
N SER A 238 -8.58 0.41 -28.48
CA SER A 238 -8.44 -0.18 -29.82
C SER A 238 -9.08 -1.57 -29.95
N LEU A 239 -9.86 -2.02 -28.96
CA LEU A 239 -10.46 -3.35 -28.99
C LEU A 239 -11.40 -3.55 -30.19
N PRO A 240 -11.32 -4.71 -30.87
CA PRO A 240 -12.24 -5.04 -31.95
C PRO A 240 -13.69 -4.92 -31.51
N LYS A 241 -14.58 -4.49 -32.43
CA LYS A 241 -16.02 -4.35 -32.14
C LYS A 241 -16.63 -5.66 -31.62
N SER A 242 -16.22 -6.80 -32.16
CA SER A 242 -16.66 -8.13 -31.70
C SER A 242 -16.33 -8.38 -30.23
N VAL A 243 -15.12 -8.02 -29.79
CA VAL A 243 -14.70 -8.14 -28.39
C VAL A 243 -15.51 -7.20 -27.49
N ARG A 244 -15.68 -5.93 -27.90
CA ARG A 244 -16.50 -4.98 -27.13
C ARG A 244 -17.94 -5.44 -26.95
N LEU A 245 -18.54 -6.02 -27.99
CA LEU A 245 -19.89 -6.62 -27.91
C LEU A 245 -19.93 -7.83 -26.98
N ALA A 246 -18.94 -8.73 -27.07
CA ALA A 246 -18.84 -9.90 -26.20
C ALA A 246 -18.69 -9.50 -24.72
N LEU A 247 -17.87 -8.49 -24.43
CA LEU A 247 -17.72 -7.93 -23.08
C LEU A 247 -19.04 -7.36 -22.55
N ALA A 248 -19.69 -6.49 -23.33
CA ALA A 248 -20.94 -5.83 -22.93
C ALA A 248 -22.12 -6.79 -22.71
N SER A 249 -22.11 -7.95 -23.40
CA SER A 249 -23.13 -9.00 -23.27
C SER A 249 -22.74 -10.13 -22.32
N ASP A 250 -21.55 -10.05 -21.71
CA ASP A 250 -20.97 -11.11 -20.88
C ASP A 250 -20.95 -12.50 -21.57
N ASN A 251 -20.80 -12.50 -22.90
CA ASN A 251 -20.87 -13.69 -23.73
C ASN A 251 -19.50 -14.03 -24.31
N PHE A 252 -18.66 -14.66 -23.49
CA PHE A 252 -17.35 -15.18 -23.89
C PHE A 252 -16.97 -16.36 -23.01
N LYS A 253 -16.07 -17.21 -23.51
CA LYS A 253 -15.46 -18.27 -22.70
C LYS A 253 -14.36 -17.66 -21.83
N PRO A 254 -14.50 -17.66 -20.49
CA PRO A 254 -13.51 -17.04 -19.62
C PRO A 254 -12.20 -17.84 -19.60
N VAL A 255 -11.09 -17.14 -19.42
CA VAL A 255 -9.78 -17.72 -19.10
C VAL A 255 -9.41 -17.43 -17.64
N ALA A 256 -8.40 -18.13 -17.13
CA ALA A 256 -7.92 -17.90 -15.78
C ALA A 256 -7.35 -16.49 -15.64
N VAL A 257 -7.62 -15.87 -14.48
CA VAL A 257 -7.10 -14.56 -14.09
C VAL A 257 -6.22 -14.72 -12.84
N PRO A 258 -5.28 -13.79 -12.57
CA PRO A 258 -4.50 -13.81 -11.34
C PRO A 258 -5.40 -13.86 -10.10
N VAL A 259 -5.04 -14.75 -9.17
CA VAL A 259 -5.78 -14.94 -7.90
C VAL A 259 -5.32 -13.89 -6.91
N ILE A 260 -6.27 -13.29 -6.19
CA ILE A 260 -6.00 -12.40 -5.07
C ILE A 260 -6.14 -13.22 -3.79
N SER A 261 -5.14 -13.16 -2.91
CA SER A 261 -5.19 -13.86 -1.63
C SER A 261 -6.34 -13.36 -0.76
N ASP A 262 -6.93 -14.28 0.00
CA ASP A 262 -8.06 -13.99 0.89
C ASP A 262 -7.71 -12.87 1.89
N GLY A 263 -8.70 -12.02 2.17
CA GLY A 263 -8.58 -10.91 3.12
C GLY A 263 -7.76 -9.70 2.64
N LEU A 264 -7.26 -9.69 1.40
CA LEU A 264 -6.65 -8.50 0.81
C LEU A 264 -7.68 -7.52 0.26
N LEU A 265 -8.87 -8.01 -0.09
CA LEU A 265 -10.01 -7.19 -0.50
C LEU A 265 -11.19 -7.45 0.43
N PRO A 266 -11.98 -6.42 0.74
CA PRO A 266 -13.30 -6.59 1.34
C PRO A 266 -14.19 -7.52 0.51
N PRO A 267 -15.13 -8.24 1.13
CA PRO A 267 -16.10 -9.04 0.40
C PRO A 267 -16.80 -8.21 -0.67
N ALA A 268 -17.03 -8.83 -1.84
CA ALA A 268 -17.74 -8.16 -2.93
C ALA A 268 -19.12 -7.72 -2.44
N ARG A 269 -19.45 -6.44 -2.64
CA ARG A 269 -20.78 -5.94 -2.32
C ARG A 269 -21.79 -6.53 -3.30
N VAL A 270 -22.64 -7.42 -2.80
CA VAL A 270 -23.84 -7.87 -3.50
C VAL A 270 -24.84 -6.70 -3.52
N PRO A 271 -25.54 -6.43 -4.64
CA PRO A 271 -26.63 -5.46 -4.64
C PRO A 271 -27.62 -5.81 -3.54
N GLU A 272 -27.88 -4.88 -2.63
CA GLU A 272 -28.95 -5.08 -1.65
C GLU A 272 -30.28 -5.08 -2.40
N VAL A 273 -30.94 -6.24 -2.39
CA VAL A 273 -32.32 -6.32 -2.87
C VAL A 273 -33.14 -5.44 -1.93
N ARG A 274 -33.64 -4.31 -2.44
CA ARG A 274 -34.62 -3.50 -1.73
C ARG A 274 -35.82 -4.41 -1.43
N HIS A 275 -36.02 -4.78 -0.17
CA HIS A 275 -37.32 -5.25 0.28
C HIS A 275 -38.29 -4.08 0.11
N GLY A 276 -39.34 -4.30 -0.69
CA GLY A 276 -40.27 -3.28 -1.17
C GLY A 276 -41.17 -2.65 -0.11
#